data_AF-A0A0Q6UHT1-F1
#
_entry.id   AF-A0A0Q6UHT1-F1
#
_cell.length_a   1.000
_cell.length_b   1.000
_cell.length_c   1.000
_cell.angle_alpha   90.00
_cell.angle_beta   90.00
_cell.angle_gamma   90.00
#
_symmetry.space_group_name_H-M   'P 1'
#
loop_
_entity.id
_entity.type
_entity.pdbx_description
1 polymer ?
#
loop_
_entity_poly.entity_id
_entity_poly.type
_entity_poly.pdbx_seq_one_letter_code
_entity_poly.pdbx_strand_id
1 'polypeptide(L)'
;MAHDHAIEAIDLVKEFGETRAVDGVSFAVPPGSVLGLLGPNGAGKTTTVRMMTTLTRPTRGTARVAGHDVLDDPAAVRRSMGLTGQSATVDELLTGRENLWLIGSLYGLDRRTIDRVAGELLERFSLTEAANRVVKTYSGGMRRRLDLAVSLVATPPVLFLDEPTTGLDPRSRVELWDVLRDLVEDGTTLLLTTQYLEEADQLADDIVVIDRGTVIAQGTPLQLKDASGKAALVVTVSRPDDLAAAVERVRGAGLEAHVEEAARRITAPADGLSDVTRIAALFDGGGIEIDDLGLQRPSLDDVFLHLTGHRADDVALDPDSDPGSDPRQDPSRAEVRA
;
A
#
# COMPACT_ATOMS: atom_id res chain seq x y z
N MET A 1 -27.52 -8.05 -11.94
CA MET A 1 -27.30 -6.61 -12.20
C MET A 1 -25.81 -6.41 -12.02
N ALA A 2 -25.09 -5.82 -12.98
CA ALA A 2 -23.69 -5.49 -12.76
C ALA A 2 -23.64 -4.45 -11.64
N HIS A 3 -22.94 -4.74 -10.56
CA HIS A 3 -22.65 -3.74 -9.55
C HIS A 3 -21.50 -2.87 -10.07
N ASP A 4 -21.60 -1.55 -9.90
CA ASP A 4 -20.57 -0.61 -10.38
C ASP A 4 -19.20 -0.85 -9.71
N HIS A 5 -19.19 -1.52 -8.55
CA HIS A 5 -17.99 -1.80 -7.76
C HIS A 5 -17.91 -3.26 -7.34
N ALA A 6 -16.70 -3.83 -7.42
CA ALA A 6 -16.42 -5.17 -6.90
C ALA A 6 -16.16 -5.15 -5.38
N ILE A 7 -15.68 -4.03 -4.85
CA ILE A 7 -15.49 -3.82 -3.41
C ILE A 7 -16.01 -2.43 -3.05
N GLU A 8 -16.75 -2.32 -1.95
CA GLU A 8 -17.25 -1.05 -1.43
C GLU A 8 -17.18 -1.04 0.09
N ALA A 9 -16.54 -0.02 0.67
CA ALA A 9 -16.57 0.29 2.10
C ALA A 9 -17.45 1.53 2.31
N ILE A 10 -18.41 1.44 3.23
CA ILE A 10 -19.39 2.49 3.50
C ILE A 10 -19.36 2.82 4.99
N ASP A 11 -18.71 3.93 5.31
CA ASP A 11 -18.56 4.52 6.65
C ASP A 11 -18.15 3.49 7.70
N LEU A 12 -17.20 2.61 7.35
CA LEU A 12 -16.76 1.53 8.22
C LEU A 12 -16.15 2.10 9.50
N VAL A 13 -16.68 1.64 10.65
CA VAL A 13 -16.16 1.98 11.97
C VAL A 13 -15.86 0.70 12.74
N LYS A 14 -14.70 0.67 13.40
CA LYS A 14 -14.37 -0.39 14.36
C LYS A 14 -13.84 0.17 15.67
N GLU A 15 -14.53 -0.16 16.75
CA GLU A 15 -14.13 0.14 18.12
C GLU A 15 -13.72 -1.15 18.85
N PHE A 16 -12.64 -1.05 19.64
CA PHE A 16 -12.14 -2.07 20.55
C PHE A 16 -12.01 -1.46 21.94
N GLY A 17 -13.07 -1.56 22.75
CA GLY A 17 -13.13 -0.82 24.01
C GLY A 17 -13.12 0.68 23.74
N GLU A 18 -12.15 1.38 24.31
CA GLU A 18 -11.96 2.84 24.13
C GLU A 18 -11.22 3.19 22.83
N THR A 19 -10.59 2.22 22.17
CA THR A 19 -9.80 2.45 20.96
C THR A 19 -10.65 2.37 19.71
N ARG A 20 -10.80 3.48 18.99
CA ARG A 20 -11.39 3.52 17.66
C ARG A 20 -10.32 3.23 16.60
N ALA A 21 -10.24 1.99 16.16
CA ALA A 21 -9.21 1.52 15.21
C ALA A 21 -9.51 1.90 13.76
N VAL A 22 -10.79 2.06 13.42
CA VAL A 22 -11.26 2.54 12.12
C VAL A 22 -12.41 3.50 12.38
N ASP A 23 -12.38 4.67 11.75
CA ASP A 23 -13.29 5.79 11.96
C ASP A 23 -13.84 6.32 10.62
N GLY A 24 -14.91 5.69 10.13
CA GLY A 24 -15.66 6.19 8.98
C GLY A 24 -14.92 6.02 7.65
N VAL A 25 -14.23 4.90 7.47
CA VAL A 25 -13.51 4.62 6.21
C VAL A 25 -14.50 4.26 5.11
N SER A 26 -14.44 5.03 4.02
CA SER A 26 -15.27 4.87 2.83
C SER A 26 -14.39 4.89 1.58
N PHE A 27 -14.58 3.92 0.68
CA PHE A 27 -13.94 3.85 -0.64
C PHE A 27 -14.65 2.81 -1.50
N ALA A 28 -14.40 2.84 -2.81
CA ALA A 28 -14.93 1.86 -3.76
C ALA A 28 -13.84 1.40 -4.73
N VAL A 29 -13.93 0.15 -5.17
CA VAL A 29 -12.98 -0.46 -6.12
C VAL A 29 -13.76 -0.99 -7.34
N PRO A 30 -13.48 -0.47 -8.54
CA PRO A 30 -14.02 -1.02 -9.78
C PRO A 30 -13.66 -2.51 -9.96
N PRO A 31 -14.47 -3.28 -10.70
CA PRO A 31 -14.07 -4.63 -11.10
C PRO A 31 -12.81 -4.62 -11.97
N GLY A 32 -11.88 -5.55 -11.73
CA GLY A 32 -10.67 -5.72 -12.53
C GLY A 32 -9.62 -4.63 -12.34
N SER A 33 -9.57 -4.01 -11.15
CA SER A 33 -8.56 -3.02 -10.78
C SER A 33 -7.90 -3.35 -9.44
N VAL A 34 -6.82 -2.64 -9.13
CA VAL A 34 -6.06 -2.75 -7.88
C VAL A 34 -6.24 -1.50 -7.03
N LEU A 35 -6.74 -1.68 -5.81
CA LEU A 35 -6.70 -0.65 -4.77
C LEU A 35 -5.55 -0.92 -3.79
N GLY A 36 -4.65 0.05 -3.64
CA GLY A 36 -3.64 0.08 -2.60
C GLY A 36 -4.14 0.79 -1.34
N LEU A 37 -4.37 0.05 -0.26
CA LEU A 37 -4.64 0.60 1.06
C LEU A 37 -3.31 0.90 1.76
N LEU A 38 -2.88 2.15 1.71
CA LEU A 38 -1.57 2.61 2.14
C LEU A 38 -1.64 3.30 3.51
N GLY A 39 -0.65 3.07 4.37
CA GLY A 39 -0.54 3.79 5.64
C GLY A 39 0.44 3.14 6.60
N PRO A 40 0.76 3.79 7.73
CA PRO A 40 1.69 3.25 8.71
C PRO A 40 1.10 2.07 9.49
N ASN A 41 1.94 1.40 10.27
CA ASN A 41 1.46 0.35 11.19
C ASN A 41 0.51 0.96 12.23
N GLY A 42 -0.59 0.27 12.50
CA GLY A 42 -1.64 0.76 13.40
C GLY A 42 -2.61 1.76 12.78
N ALA A 43 -2.47 2.12 11.50
CA ALA A 43 -3.40 3.04 10.83
C ALA A 43 -4.83 2.49 10.65
N GLY A 44 -5.06 1.19 10.86
CA GLY A 44 -6.38 0.57 10.71
C GLY A 44 -6.55 -0.30 9.46
N LYS A 45 -5.54 -0.40 8.59
CA LYS A 45 -5.57 -1.17 7.32
C LYS A 45 -6.08 -2.62 7.48
N THR A 46 -5.38 -3.41 8.30
CA THR A 46 -5.76 -4.80 8.58
C THR A 46 -7.13 -4.90 9.25
N THR A 47 -7.51 -3.94 10.10
CA THR A 47 -8.83 -3.90 10.72
C THR A 47 -9.94 -3.67 9.69
N THR A 48 -9.72 -2.77 8.73
CA THR A 48 -10.61 -2.54 7.59
C THR A 48 -10.77 -3.81 6.76
N VAL A 49 -9.66 -4.45 6.35
CA VAL A 49 -9.71 -5.72 5.61
C VAL A 49 -10.45 -6.81 6.39
N ARG A 50 -10.20 -6.94 7.69
CA ARG A 50 -10.91 -7.93 8.55
C ARG A 50 -12.42 -7.69 8.62
N MET A 51 -12.87 -6.43 8.55
CA MET A 51 -14.29 -6.12 8.44
C MET A 51 -14.88 -6.55 7.10
N MET A 52 -14.19 -6.22 6.01
CA MET A 52 -14.64 -6.52 4.65
C MET A 52 -14.63 -8.03 4.34
N THR A 53 -13.74 -8.77 4.98
CA THR A 53 -13.57 -10.23 4.83
C THR A 53 -14.43 -11.03 5.82
N THR A 54 -15.32 -10.39 6.56
CA THR A 54 -16.23 -11.00 7.57
C THR A 54 -15.52 -11.61 8.80
N LEU A 55 -14.20 -11.44 8.94
CA LEU A 55 -13.43 -11.94 10.09
C LEU A 55 -13.72 -11.16 11.38
N THR A 56 -14.17 -9.92 11.25
CA THR A 56 -14.57 -9.07 12.36
C THR A 56 -15.82 -8.29 11.96
N ARG A 57 -16.83 -8.18 12.83
CA ARG A 57 -17.98 -7.32 12.53
C ARG A 57 -17.63 -5.83 12.69
N PRO A 58 -18.03 -4.96 11.75
CA PRO A 58 -18.07 -3.52 11.95
C PRO A 58 -18.86 -3.14 13.21
N THR A 59 -18.46 -2.05 13.85
CA THR A 59 -19.22 -1.41 14.93
C THR A 59 -20.30 -0.50 14.35
N ARG A 60 -19.99 0.20 13.25
CA ARG A 60 -20.93 0.94 12.40
C ARG A 60 -20.47 0.85 10.94
N GLY A 61 -21.34 1.28 10.04
CA GLY A 61 -21.13 1.17 8.60
C GLY A 61 -21.33 -0.25 8.08
N THR A 62 -21.09 -0.43 6.79
CA THR A 62 -21.12 -1.73 6.12
C THR A 62 -20.07 -1.80 5.00
N ALA A 63 -19.95 -2.96 4.39
CA ALA A 63 -19.17 -3.16 3.18
C ALA A 63 -19.89 -4.14 2.25
N ARG A 64 -19.60 -4.01 0.95
CA ARG A 64 -20.02 -4.96 -0.08
C ARG A 64 -18.81 -5.55 -0.78
N VAL A 65 -18.85 -6.85 -1.03
CA VAL A 65 -17.81 -7.59 -1.77
C VAL A 65 -18.49 -8.46 -2.81
N ALA A 66 -18.15 -8.26 -4.07
CA ALA A 66 -18.79 -8.90 -5.23
C ALA A 66 -20.33 -8.80 -5.19
N GLY A 67 -20.85 -7.67 -4.73
CA GLY A 67 -22.30 -7.41 -4.59
C GLY A 67 -22.96 -7.92 -3.30
N HIS A 68 -22.24 -8.71 -2.48
CA HIS A 68 -22.75 -9.26 -1.22
C HIS A 68 -22.38 -8.36 -0.03
N ASP A 69 -23.36 -8.07 0.83
CA ASP A 69 -23.14 -7.29 2.06
C ASP A 69 -22.49 -8.15 3.15
N VAL A 70 -21.50 -7.61 3.86
CA VAL A 70 -20.71 -8.33 4.87
C VAL A 70 -21.46 -8.64 6.16
N LEU A 71 -22.56 -7.93 6.43
CA LEU A 71 -23.44 -8.16 7.57
C LEU A 71 -24.60 -9.08 7.20
N ASP A 72 -25.22 -8.85 6.05
CA ASP A 72 -26.44 -9.56 5.63
C ASP A 72 -26.15 -10.92 4.97
N ASP A 73 -25.09 -11.04 4.15
CA ASP A 73 -24.72 -12.28 3.45
C ASP A 73 -23.21 -12.61 3.57
N PRO A 74 -22.70 -12.79 4.80
CA PRO A 74 -21.28 -13.06 5.02
C PRO A 74 -20.81 -14.38 4.41
N ALA A 75 -21.72 -15.34 4.20
CA ALA A 75 -21.38 -16.62 3.59
C ALA A 75 -21.14 -16.49 2.09
N ALA A 76 -21.93 -15.67 1.37
CA ALA A 76 -21.65 -15.39 -0.03
C ALA A 76 -20.38 -14.57 -0.22
N VAL A 77 -20.14 -13.56 0.65
CA VAL A 77 -18.86 -12.82 0.65
C VAL A 77 -17.67 -13.78 0.70
N ARG A 78 -17.64 -14.72 1.65
CA ARG A 78 -16.54 -15.70 1.77
C ARG A 78 -16.41 -16.63 0.57
N ARG A 79 -17.48 -16.88 -0.19
CA ARG A 79 -17.42 -17.69 -1.42
C ARG A 79 -16.92 -16.89 -2.63
N SER A 80 -17.06 -15.57 -2.60
CA SER A 80 -16.71 -14.68 -3.71
C SER A 80 -15.37 -13.97 -3.53
N MET A 81 -14.60 -14.30 -2.48
CA MET A 81 -13.29 -13.68 -2.24
C MET A 81 -12.22 -14.68 -1.81
N GLY A 82 -10.98 -14.39 -2.19
CA GLY A 82 -9.77 -14.95 -1.58
C GLY A 82 -9.21 -14.00 -0.54
N LEU A 83 -8.53 -14.54 0.47
CA LEU A 83 -7.80 -13.76 1.47
C LEU A 83 -6.43 -14.38 1.71
N THR A 84 -5.41 -13.55 1.62
CA THR A 84 -4.04 -13.87 2.03
C THR A 84 -3.66 -12.95 3.19
N GLY A 85 -3.46 -13.53 4.38
CA GLY A 85 -3.09 -12.78 5.58
C GLY A 85 -1.60 -12.43 5.65
N GLN A 86 -1.15 -11.80 6.74
CA GLN A 86 0.27 -11.46 6.95
C GLN A 86 1.18 -12.70 7.10
N SER A 87 0.64 -13.82 7.56
CA SER A 87 1.37 -15.09 7.70
C SER A 87 0.80 -16.11 6.73
N ALA A 88 1.69 -16.90 6.11
CA ALA A 88 1.28 -17.94 5.18
C ALA A 88 0.39 -18.97 5.90
N THR A 89 -0.78 -19.23 5.32
CA THR A 89 -1.80 -20.14 5.87
C THR A 89 -1.61 -21.59 5.43
N VAL A 90 -0.56 -21.85 4.66
CA VAL A 90 -0.21 -23.17 4.12
C VAL A 90 0.23 -24.12 5.24
N ASP A 91 -0.18 -25.39 5.12
CA ASP A 91 0.26 -26.45 6.02
C ASP A 91 1.70 -26.87 5.65
N GLU A 92 2.63 -26.64 6.57
CA GLU A 92 4.05 -26.92 6.37
C GLU A 92 4.38 -28.41 6.35
N LEU A 93 3.49 -29.28 6.83
CA LEU A 93 3.66 -30.74 6.81
C LEU A 93 3.27 -31.36 5.47
N LEU A 94 2.47 -30.64 4.67
CA LEU A 94 2.02 -31.07 3.35
C LEU A 94 2.99 -30.57 2.26
N THR A 95 2.90 -31.17 1.07
CA THR A 95 3.53 -30.66 -0.15
C THR A 95 2.73 -29.49 -0.73
N GLY A 96 3.32 -28.73 -1.66
CA GLY A 96 2.61 -27.64 -2.34
C GLY A 96 1.35 -28.12 -3.07
N ARG A 97 1.44 -29.28 -3.74
CA ARG A 97 0.30 -29.91 -4.41
C ARG A 97 -0.79 -30.33 -3.41
N GLU A 98 -0.41 -30.94 -2.29
CA GLU A 98 -1.37 -31.37 -1.26
C GLU A 98 -2.07 -30.19 -0.58
N ASN A 99 -1.39 -29.04 -0.41
CA ASN A 99 -2.01 -27.82 0.08
C ASN A 99 -3.14 -27.35 -0.86
N LEU A 100 -2.87 -27.27 -2.17
CA LEU A 100 -3.87 -26.90 -3.16
C LEU A 100 -5.03 -27.92 -3.19
N TRP A 101 -4.70 -29.20 -3.03
CA TRP A 101 -5.70 -30.26 -3.01
C TRP A 101 -6.60 -30.20 -1.78
N LEU A 102 -6.01 -29.97 -0.59
CA LEU A 102 -6.73 -29.77 0.66
C LEU A 102 -7.75 -28.63 0.52
N ILE A 103 -7.29 -27.48 0.04
CA ILE A 103 -8.13 -26.28 -0.07
C ILE A 103 -9.23 -26.47 -1.11
N GLY A 104 -8.90 -27.01 -2.28
CA GLY A 104 -9.90 -27.31 -3.31
C GLY A 104 -10.98 -28.28 -2.81
N SER A 105 -10.59 -29.26 -1.99
CA SER A 105 -11.52 -30.19 -1.36
C SER A 105 -12.45 -29.51 -0.34
N LEU A 106 -11.93 -28.55 0.43
CA LEU A 106 -12.74 -27.74 1.35
C LEU A 106 -13.74 -26.84 0.62
N TYR A 107 -13.41 -26.39 -0.59
CA TYR A 107 -14.35 -25.70 -1.48
C TYR A 107 -15.34 -26.64 -2.18
N GLY A 108 -15.23 -27.96 -1.98
CA GLY A 108 -16.12 -28.96 -2.58
C GLY A 108 -15.89 -29.17 -4.07
N LEU A 109 -14.73 -28.79 -4.59
CA LEU A 109 -14.36 -29.03 -5.99
C LEU A 109 -14.16 -30.52 -6.24
N ASP A 110 -14.49 -30.98 -7.44
CA ASP A 110 -14.22 -32.37 -7.81
C ASP A 110 -12.72 -32.57 -8.09
N ARG A 111 -12.27 -33.82 -7.94
CA ARG A 111 -10.84 -34.18 -8.07
C ARG A 111 -10.22 -33.74 -9.40
N ARG A 112 -10.94 -33.84 -10.53
CA ARG A 112 -10.37 -33.48 -11.85
C ARG A 112 -10.17 -31.97 -11.95
N THR A 113 -11.12 -31.20 -11.42
CA THR A 113 -11.01 -29.74 -11.34
C THR A 113 -9.83 -29.33 -10.46
N ILE A 114 -9.70 -29.94 -9.28
CA ILE A 114 -8.58 -29.66 -8.37
C ILE A 114 -7.24 -29.98 -9.04
N ASP A 115 -7.08 -31.16 -9.64
CA ASP A 115 -5.81 -31.56 -10.26
C ASP A 115 -5.40 -30.61 -11.39
N ARG A 116 -6.37 -30.14 -12.19
CA ARG A 116 -6.15 -29.15 -13.25
C ARG A 116 -5.74 -27.79 -12.69
N VAL A 117 -6.57 -27.22 -11.80
CA VAL A 117 -6.34 -25.89 -11.21
C VAL A 117 -5.04 -25.87 -10.40
N ALA A 118 -4.74 -26.93 -9.65
CA ALA A 118 -3.49 -27.03 -8.91
C ALA A 118 -2.28 -27.06 -9.85
N GLY A 119 -2.36 -27.73 -10.99
CA GLY A 119 -1.33 -27.71 -12.02
C GLY A 119 -1.08 -26.31 -12.57
N GLU A 120 -2.16 -25.64 -13.00
CA GLU A 120 -2.13 -24.27 -13.53
C GLU A 120 -1.54 -23.27 -12.52
N LEU A 121 -1.96 -23.35 -11.25
CA LEU A 121 -1.45 -22.48 -10.19
C LEU A 121 0.01 -22.77 -9.84
N LEU A 122 0.43 -24.03 -9.79
CA LEU A 122 1.83 -24.37 -9.54
C LEU A 122 2.74 -23.85 -10.66
N GLU A 123 2.29 -23.89 -11.90
CA GLU A 123 3.01 -23.34 -13.04
C GLU A 123 3.06 -21.81 -12.98
N ARG A 124 1.89 -21.16 -12.83
CA ARG A 124 1.76 -19.70 -12.76
C ARG A 124 2.62 -19.10 -11.65
N PHE A 125 2.67 -19.74 -10.48
CA PHE A 125 3.48 -19.27 -9.36
C PHE A 125 4.93 -19.79 -9.38
N SER A 126 5.38 -20.44 -10.47
CA SER A 126 6.74 -20.98 -10.62
C SER A 126 7.15 -21.90 -9.47
N LEU A 127 6.25 -22.83 -9.10
CA LEU A 127 6.40 -23.82 -8.02
C LEU A 127 6.38 -25.28 -8.53
N THR A 128 6.25 -25.52 -9.84
CA THR A 128 6.17 -26.87 -10.43
C THR A 128 7.27 -27.82 -9.95
N GLU A 129 8.53 -27.39 -10.00
CA GLU A 129 9.69 -28.19 -9.57
C GLU A 129 9.68 -28.54 -8.07
N ALA A 130 9.05 -27.69 -7.26
CA ALA A 130 8.93 -27.89 -5.82
C ALA A 130 7.60 -28.53 -5.40
N ALA A 131 6.67 -28.77 -6.32
CA ALA A 131 5.29 -29.10 -6.04
C ALA A 131 5.11 -30.30 -5.10
N ASN A 132 6.00 -31.30 -5.22
CA ASN A 132 5.96 -32.55 -4.45
C ASN A 132 6.94 -32.55 -3.26
N ARG A 133 7.61 -31.43 -2.99
CA ARG A 133 8.43 -31.24 -1.78
C ARG A 133 7.56 -30.73 -0.65
N VAL A 134 7.86 -31.17 0.57
CA VAL A 134 7.18 -30.70 1.78
C VAL A 134 7.44 -29.20 1.98
N VAL A 135 6.38 -28.45 2.29
CA VAL A 135 6.37 -26.98 2.36
C VAL A 135 7.29 -26.44 3.45
N LYS A 136 7.54 -27.17 4.55
CA LYS A 136 8.56 -26.79 5.54
C LYS A 136 9.97 -26.60 4.96
N THR A 137 10.23 -27.14 3.76
CA THR A 137 11.53 -27.00 3.06
C THR A 137 11.55 -25.84 2.05
N TYR A 138 10.44 -25.11 1.91
CA TYR A 138 10.33 -23.98 0.99
C TYR A 138 11.03 -22.75 1.56
N SER A 139 11.55 -21.88 0.69
CA SER A 139 11.97 -20.55 1.11
C SER A 139 10.76 -19.70 1.54
N GLY A 140 10.99 -18.56 2.18
CA GLY A 140 9.91 -17.60 2.52
C GLY A 140 9.10 -17.19 1.29
N GLY A 141 9.77 -16.81 0.20
CA GLY A 141 9.11 -16.44 -1.06
C GLY A 141 8.32 -17.57 -1.70
N MET A 142 8.82 -18.80 -1.65
CA MET A 142 8.07 -19.97 -2.14
C MET A 142 6.80 -20.23 -1.32
N ARG A 143 6.87 -20.10 0.02
CA ARG A 143 5.69 -20.22 0.89
C ARG A 143 4.66 -19.13 0.59
N ARG A 144 5.11 -17.89 0.36
CA ARG A 144 4.23 -16.77 0.03
C ARG A 144 3.53 -16.94 -1.32
N ARG A 145 4.26 -17.40 -2.34
CA ARG A 145 3.68 -17.74 -3.65
C ARG A 145 2.67 -18.88 -3.54
N LEU A 146 2.95 -19.90 -2.72
CA LEU A 146 1.99 -20.99 -2.50
C LEU A 146 0.73 -20.52 -1.76
N ASP A 147 0.87 -19.65 -0.77
CA ASP A 147 -0.24 -19.06 0.00
C ASP A 147 -1.20 -18.27 -0.89
N LEU A 148 -0.65 -17.50 -1.84
CA LEU A 148 -1.43 -16.83 -2.87
C LEU A 148 -2.08 -17.81 -3.84
N ALA A 149 -1.35 -18.81 -4.32
CA ALA A 149 -1.92 -19.85 -5.16
C ALA A 149 -3.12 -20.54 -4.47
N VAL A 150 -2.99 -20.86 -3.19
CA VAL A 150 -4.05 -21.42 -2.36
C VAL A 150 -5.30 -20.53 -2.31
N SER A 151 -5.14 -19.21 -2.19
CA SER A 151 -6.25 -18.25 -2.18
C SER A 151 -7.03 -18.20 -3.50
N LEU A 152 -6.43 -18.66 -4.60
CA LEU A 152 -6.97 -18.63 -5.96
C LEU A 152 -7.58 -19.95 -6.42
N VAL A 153 -7.53 -21.01 -5.60
CA VAL A 153 -8.06 -22.34 -5.96
C VAL A 153 -9.56 -22.29 -6.33
N ALA A 154 -10.33 -21.41 -5.68
CA ALA A 154 -11.74 -21.20 -5.99
C ALA A 154 -12.01 -20.16 -7.10
N THR A 155 -10.94 -19.62 -7.71
CA THR A 155 -10.98 -18.56 -8.74
C THR A 155 -11.91 -17.40 -8.35
N PRO A 156 -11.68 -16.78 -7.18
CA PRO A 156 -12.56 -15.74 -6.69
C PRO A 156 -12.45 -14.47 -7.54
N PRO A 157 -13.55 -13.73 -7.78
CA PRO A 157 -13.52 -12.45 -8.50
C PRO A 157 -12.81 -11.33 -7.72
N VAL A 158 -12.64 -11.49 -6.39
CA VAL A 158 -12.00 -10.52 -5.50
C VAL A 158 -10.91 -11.22 -4.69
N LEU A 159 -9.75 -10.59 -4.54
CA LEU A 159 -8.67 -11.07 -3.67
C LEU A 159 -8.18 -9.95 -2.75
N PHE A 160 -8.19 -10.24 -1.44
CA PHE A 160 -7.65 -9.36 -0.40
C PHE A 160 -6.25 -9.83 0.00
N LEU A 161 -5.29 -8.91 0.00
CA LEU A 161 -3.89 -9.17 0.29
C LEU A 161 -3.42 -8.30 1.46
N ASP A 162 -3.20 -8.90 2.64
CA ASP A 162 -2.71 -8.16 3.79
C ASP A 162 -1.18 -8.24 3.86
N GLU A 163 -0.51 -7.15 3.47
CA GLU A 163 0.94 -7.02 3.34
C GLU A 163 1.59 -8.16 2.54
N PRO A 164 1.30 -8.28 1.22
CA PRO A 164 1.69 -9.43 0.41
C PRO A 164 3.21 -9.62 0.30
N THR A 165 4.01 -8.55 0.35
CA THR A 165 5.47 -8.59 0.17
C THR A 165 6.32 -8.54 1.43
N THR A 166 5.69 -8.45 2.62
CA THR A 166 6.41 -8.40 3.89
C THR A 166 7.30 -9.65 4.07
N GLY A 167 8.57 -9.43 4.38
CA GLY A 167 9.55 -10.50 4.57
C GLY A 167 10.12 -11.13 3.30
N LEU A 168 9.74 -10.64 2.11
CA LEU A 168 10.33 -11.06 0.84
C LEU A 168 11.59 -10.24 0.51
N ASP A 169 12.56 -10.90 -0.12
CA ASP A 169 13.71 -10.25 -0.75
C ASP A 169 13.29 -9.47 -2.02
N PRO A 170 14.07 -8.48 -2.49
CA PRO A 170 13.66 -7.61 -3.59
C PRO A 170 13.25 -8.35 -4.87
N ARG A 171 13.94 -9.44 -5.22
CA ARG A 171 13.63 -10.20 -6.43
C ARG A 171 12.28 -10.91 -6.29
N SER A 172 12.05 -11.56 -5.14
CA SER A 172 10.77 -12.24 -4.87
C SER A 172 9.57 -11.26 -4.85
N ARG A 173 9.78 -9.97 -4.51
CA ARG A 173 8.71 -8.95 -4.59
C ARG A 173 8.31 -8.65 -6.02
N VAL A 174 9.29 -8.41 -6.89
CA VAL A 174 9.03 -8.14 -8.31
C VAL A 174 8.32 -9.33 -8.96
N GLU A 175 8.81 -10.55 -8.72
CA GLU A 175 8.16 -11.77 -9.22
C GLU A 175 6.71 -11.90 -8.72
N LEU A 176 6.43 -11.49 -7.47
CA LEU A 176 5.08 -11.47 -6.94
C LEU A 176 4.21 -10.39 -7.61
N TRP A 177 4.74 -9.20 -7.79
CA TRP A 177 4.02 -8.10 -8.44
C TRP A 177 3.59 -8.45 -9.86
N ASP A 178 4.45 -9.12 -10.63
CA ASP A 178 4.11 -9.58 -11.97
C ASP A 178 2.94 -10.57 -11.94
N VAL A 179 2.95 -11.53 -11.02
CA VAL A 179 1.82 -12.47 -10.85
C VAL A 179 0.52 -11.74 -10.47
N LEU A 180 0.59 -10.72 -9.62
CA LEU A 180 -0.58 -9.92 -9.25
C LEU A 180 -1.14 -9.13 -10.42
N ARG A 181 -0.28 -8.56 -11.29
CA ARG A 181 -0.71 -7.88 -12.52
C ARG A 181 -1.42 -8.84 -13.46
N ASP A 182 -0.86 -10.02 -13.69
CA ASP A 182 -1.49 -11.04 -14.53
C ASP A 182 -2.90 -11.42 -14.02
N LEU A 183 -3.10 -11.46 -12.70
CA LEU A 183 -4.42 -11.80 -12.11
C LEU A 183 -5.46 -10.73 -12.39
N VAL A 184 -5.05 -9.47 -12.41
CA VAL A 184 -5.90 -8.32 -12.71
C VAL A 184 -6.23 -8.27 -14.19
N GLU A 185 -5.25 -8.56 -15.06
CA GLU A 185 -5.48 -8.72 -16.49
C GLU A 185 -6.50 -9.82 -16.82
N ASP A 186 -6.52 -10.90 -16.01
CA ASP A 186 -7.52 -11.96 -16.09
C ASP A 186 -8.91 -11.55 -15.52
N GLY A 187 -9.04 -10.34 -14.98
CA GLY A 187 -10.28 -9.76 -14.46
C GLY A 187 -10.48 -9.86 -12.94
N THR A 188 -9.48 -10.31 -12.18
CA THR A 188 -9.56 -10.35 -10.71
C THR A 188 -9.44 -8.94 -10.14
N THR A 189 -10.28 -8.59 -9.16
CA THR A 189 -10.15 -7.32 -8.43
C THR A 189 -9.27 -7.50 -7.20
N LEU A 190 -8.31 -6.60 -6.98
CA LEU A 190 -7.41 -6.66 -5.85
C LEU A 190 -7.61 -5.51 -4.87
N LEU A 191 -7.58 -5.84 -3.58
CA LEU A 191 -7.30 -4.88 -2.51
C LEU A 191 -6.08 -5.36 -1.74
N LEU A 192 -5.00 -4.60 -1.79
CA LEU A 192 -3.79 -4.87 -1.03
C LEU A 192 -3.59 -3.85 0.07
N THR A 193 -3.17 -4.28 1.26
CA THR A 193 -2.67 -3.38 2.29
C THR A 193 -1.16 -3.33 2.20
N THR A 194 -0.60 -2.14 2.36
CA THR A 194 0.85 -1.99 2.41
C THR A 194 1.26 -0.79 3.22
N GLN A 195 2.49 -0.85 3.71
CA GLN A 195 3.23 0.30 4.22
C GLN A 195 4.39 0.68 3.28
N TYR A 196 4.61 -0.09 2.22
CA TYR A 196 5.66 0.13 1.24
C TYR A 196 5.11 0.98 0.10
N LEU A 197 5.59 2.21 0.02
CA LEU A 197 5.15 3.18 -0.98
C LEU A 197 5.46 2.73 -2.40
N GLU A 198 6.61 2.08 -2.60
CA GLU A 198 6.99 1.45 -3.87
C GLU A 198 5.96 0.41 -4.34
N GLU A 199 5.42 -0.41 -3.43
CA GLU A 199 4.43 -1.42 -3.78
C GLU A 199 3.11 -0.77 -4.25
N ALA A 200 2.66 0.26 -3.54
CA ALA A 200 1.47 1.01 -3.94
C ALA A 200 1.68 1.70 -5.31
N ASP A 201 2.86 2.28 -5.53
CA ASP A 201 3.19 2.96 -6.79
C ASP A 201 3.29 2.02 -7.99
N GLN A 202 3.78 0.79 -7.77
CA GLN A 202 4.01 -0.18 -8.84
C GLN A 202 2.78 -1.01 -9.21
N LEU A 203 1.83 -1.17 -8.28
CA LEU A 203 0.69 -2.08 -8.44
C LEU A 203 -0.67 -1.39 -8.49
N ALA A 204 -0.86 -0.29 -7.76
CA ALA A 204 -2.20 0.23 -7.53
C ALA A 204 -2.67 1.14 -8.66
N ASP A 205 -3.90 0.92 -9.13
CA ASP A 205 -4.60 1.85 -10.02
C ASP A 205 -5.09 3.07 -9.23
N ASP A 206 -5.59 2.84 -8.01
CA ASP A 206 -6.02 3.85 -7.05
C ASP A 206 -5.43 3.54 -5.67
N ILE A 207 -5.08 4.58 -4.91
CA ILE A 207 -4.50 4.47 -3.58
C ILE A 207 -5.41 5.20 -2.60
N VAL A 208 -5.75 4.52 -1.51
CA VAL A 208 -6.40 5.12 -0.34
C VAL A 208 -5.36 5.20 0.77
N VAL A 209 -4.99 6.42 1.14
CA VAL A 209 -4.05 6.67 2.24
C VAL A 209 -4.86 6.77 3.54
N ILE A 210 -4.54 5.90 4.50
CA ILE A 210 -5.15 5.87 5.83
C ILE A 210 -4.11 6.26 6.88
N ASP A 211 -4.53 7.15 7.78
CA ASP A 211 -3.83 7.43 9.03
C ASP A 211 -4.82 7.49 10.20
N ARG A 212 -4.42 6.90 11.34
CA ARG A 212 -5.22 6.84 12.59
C ARG A 212 -6.69 6.45 12.38
N GLY A 213 -6.96 5.47 11.53
CA GLY A 213 -8.30 4.95 11.26
C GLY A 213 -9.14 5.78 10.28
N THR A 214 -8.60 6.85 9.70
CA THR A 214 -9.32 7.75 8.78
C THR A 214 -8.66 7.80 7.41
N VAL A 215 -9.45 7.97 6.34
CA VAL A 215 -8.91 8.27 5.01
C VAL A 215 -8.42 9.72 4.98
N ILE A 216 -7.15 9.92 4.62
CA ILE A 216 -6.52 11.25 4.57
C ILE A 216 -6.25 11.71 3.13
N ALA A 217 -6.16 10.79 2.17
CA ALA A 217 -6.10 11.09 0.74
C ALA A 217 -6.57 9.88 -0.07
N GLN A 218 -7.05 10.14 -1.28
CA GLN A 218 -7.39 9.12 -2.25
C GLN A 218 -7.09 9.63 -3.66
N GLY A 219 -6.62 8.75 -4.54
CA GLY A 219 -6.42 9.02 -5.95
C GLY A 219 -5.39 8.08 -6.57
N THR A 220 -5.21 8.19 -7.87
CA THR A 220 -4.15 7.46 -8.57
C THR A 220 -2.77 7.85 -8.03
N PRO A 221 -1.75 6.98 -8.14
CA PRO A 221 -0.39 7.33 -7.74
C PRO A 221 0.08 8.67 -8.33
N LEU A 222 -0.29 8.93 -9.59
CA LEU A 222 0.02 10.18 -10.28
C LEU A 222 -0.68 11.40 -9.66
N GLN A 223 -1.99 11.28 -9.38
CA GLN A 223 -2.77 12.36 -8.76
C GLN A 223 -2.24 12.71 -7.37
N LEU A 224 -1.88 11.69 -6.58
CA LEU A 224 -1.31 11.89 -5.25
C LEU A 224 0.04 12.61 -5.32
N LYS A 225 0.94 12.19 -6.21
CA LYS A 225 2.25 12.83 -6.43
C LYS A 225 2.12 14.27 -6.91
N ASP A 226 1.18 14.55 -7.81
CA ASP A 226 0.95 15.90 -8.33
C ASP A 226 0.34 16.83 -7.24
N ALA A 227 -0.34 16.27 -6.23
CA ALA A 227 -0.91 17.04 -5.13
C ALA A 227 0.12 17.43 -4.04
N SER A 228 1.25 16.73 -3.91
CA SER A 228 2.25 17.01 -2.87
C SER A 228 3.29 18.08 -3.24
N GLY A 229 3.34 18.50 -4.51
CA GLY A 229 4.22 19.58 -4.93
C GLY A 229 4.43 19.68 -6.43
N LYS A 230 5.16 20.72 -6.84
CA LYS A 230 5.61 20.87 -8.23
C LYS A 230 6.70 19.84 -8.53
N ALA A 231 6.82 19.45 -9.80
CA ALA A 231 8.00 18.72 -10.25
C ALA A 231 9.26 19.55 -10.00
N ALA A 232 10.35 18.89 -9.63
CA ALA A 232 11.66 19.49 -9.52
C ALA A 232 12.44 19.25 -10.81
N LEU A 233 13.07 20.29 -11.34
CA LEU A 233 14.19 20.14 -12.26
C LEU A 233 15.35 19.48 -11.51
N VAL A 234 15.96 18.47 -12.11
CA VAL A 234 17.15 17.79 -11.59
C VAL A 234 18.28 17.94 -12.59
N VAL A 235 19.44 18.38 -12.11
CA VAL A 235 20.68 18.43 -12.88
C VAL A 235 21.76 17.69 -12.08
N THR A 236 22.42 16.70 -12.68
CA THR A 236 23.56 16.01 -12.07
C THR A 236 24.81 16.33 -12.88
N VAL A 237 25.83 16.92 -12.25
CA VAL A 237 27.09 17.26 -12.93
C VAL A 237 28.06 16.09 -12.90
N SER A 238 28.82 15.91 -13.98
CA SER A 238 29.78 14.81 -14.11
C SER A 238 30.97 14.96 -13.15
N ARG A 239 31.43 16.19 -12.92
CA ARG A 239 32.59 16.49 -12.07
C ARG A 239 32.19 17.27 -10.82
N PRO A 240 32.65 16.88 -9.62
CA PRO A 240 32.40 17.63 -8.38
C PRO A 240 32.82 19.10 -8.46
N ASP A 241 33.95 19.37 -9.12
CA ASP A 241 34.53 20.72 -9.23
C ASP A 241 33.63 21.68 -10.04
N ASP A 242 32.77 21.15 -10.91
CA ASP A 242 31.86 21.95 -11.73
C ASP A 242 30.57 22.30 -10.99
N LEU A 243 30.29 21.68 -9.82
CA LEU A 243 29.03 21.84 -9.09
C LEU A 243 28.74 23.29 -8.72
N ALA A 244 29.74 24.00 -8.18
CA ALA A 244 29.56 25.41 -7.79
C ALA A 244 29.22 26.28 -9.00
N ALA A 245 29.90 26.09 -10.13
CA ALA A 245 29.64 26.84 -11.36
C ALA A 245 28.28 26.48 -11.97
N ALA A 246 27.86 25.21 -11.88
CA ALA A 246 26.54 24.76 -12.33
C ALA A 246 25.41 25.36 -11.50
N VAL A 247 25.56 25.43 -10.16
CA VAL A 247 24.59 26.07 -9.26
C VAL A 247 24.39 27.53 -9.61
N GLU A 248 25.47 28.27 -9.88
CA GLU A 248 25.37 29.67 -10.29
C GLU A 248 24.66 29.85 -11.64
N ARG A 249 24.84 28.92 -12.59
CA ARG A 249 24.07 28.94 -13.85
C ARG A 249 22.59 28.70 -13.65
N VAL A 250 22.22 27.72 -12.82
CA VAL A 250 20.82 27.40 -12.52
C VAL A 250 20.15 28.59 -11.80
N ARG A 251 20.82 29.18 -10.80
CA ARG A 251 20.33 30.38 -10.11
C ARG A 251 20.24 31.59 -11.04
N GLY A 252 21.21 31.76 -11.94
CA GLY A 252 21.20 32.79 -12.98
C GLY A 252 20.03 32.68 -13.95
N ALA A 253 19.44 31.49 -14.11
CA ALA A 253 18.21 31.26 -14.86
C ALA A 253 16.94 31.66 -14.11
N GLY A 254 17.05 32.15 -12.87
CA GLY A 254 15.94 32.53 -12.00
C GLY A 254 15.31 31.36 -11.25
N LEU A 255 16.00 30.23 -11.14
CA LEU A 255 15.52 29.06 -10.39
C LEU A 255 16.12 29.01 -8.99
N GLU A 256 15.30 28.67 -8.00
CA GLU A 256 15.75 28.43 -6.63
C GLU A 256 16.41 27.05 -6.53
N ALA A 257 17.75 27.04 -6.52
CA ALA A 257 18.54 25.82 -6.53
C ALA A 257 18.91 25.34 -5.12
N HIS A 258 18.49 24.11 -4.81
CA HIS A 258 18.94 23.29 -3.70
C HIS A 258 20.06 22.35 -4.19
N VAL A 259 21.04 22.08 -3.33
CA VAL A 259 22.28 21.38 -3.72
C VAL A 259 22.53 20.19 -2.81
N GLU A 260 22.73 19.03 -3.43
CA GLU A 260 23.15 17.80 -2.78
C GLU A 260 24.59 17.48 -3.22
N GLU A 261 25.57 17.97 -2.45
CA GLU A 261 27.00 17.89 -2.83
C GLU A 261 27.48 16.46 -3.06
N ALA A 262 27.09 15.52 -2.20
CA ALA A 262 27.48 14.11 -2.30
C ALA A 262 26.98 13.45 -3.59
N ALA A 263 25.79 13.84 -4.06
CA ALA A 263 25.19 13.35 -5.30
C ALA A 263 25.59 14.18 -6.53
N ARG A 264 26.33 15.28 -6.35
CA ARG A 264 26.61 16.29 -7.39
C ARG A 264 25.33 16.79 -8.08
N ARG A 265 24.25 16.85 -7.30
CA ARG A 265 22.90 17.06 -7.81
C ARG A 265 22.38 18.42 -7.40
N ILE A 266 21.72 19.09 -8.34
CA ILE A 266 21.03 20.35 -8.16
C ILE A 266 19.55 20.08 -8.40
N THR A 267 18.70 20.48 -7.46
CA THR A 267 17.24 20.40 -7.59
C THR A 267 16.63 21.79 -7.49
N ALA A 268 15.62 22.08 -8.33
CA ALA A 268 14.92 23.35 -8.29
C ALA A 268 13.44 23.16 -8.66
N PRO A 269 12.48 23.90 -8.06
CA PRO A 269 11.09 23.85 -8.49
C PRO A 269 10.98 24.18 -9.99
N ALA A 270 10.20 23.40 -10.73
CA ALA A 270 9.98 23.56 -12.16
C ALA A 270 8.49 23.65 -12.50
N ASP A 271 8.18 24.43 -13.54
CA ASP A 271 6.84 24.59 -14.08
C ASP A 271 6.58 23.65 -15.29
N GLY A 272 7.60 22.92 -15.74
CA GLY A 272 7.44 21.85 -16.74
C GLY A 272 8.63 21.68 -17.68
N LEU A 273 8.38 21.03 -18.81
CA LEU A 273 9.40 20.67 -19.82
C LEU A 273 10.16 21.89 -20.39
N SER A 274 9.55 23.07 -20.38
CA SER A 274 10.20 24.32 -20.80
C SER A 274 11.42 24.66 -19.96
N ASP A 275 11.40 24.34 -18.66
CA ASP A 275 12.54 24.58 -17.78
C ASP A 275 13.71 23.66 -18.10
N VAL A 276 13.42 22.41 -18.46
CA VAL A 276 14.44 21.45 -18.90
C VAL A 276 15.13 21.96 -20.16
N THR A 277 14.37 22.41 -21.16
CA THR A 277 14.94 22.95 -22.41
C THR A 277 15.77 24.21 -22.16
N ARG A 278 15.27 25.13 -21.32
CA ARG A 278 15.99 26.34 -20.94
C ARG A 278 17.33 26.01 -20.27
N ILE A 279 17.34 25.03 -19.37
CA ILE A 279 18.53 24.65 -18.62
C ILE A 279 19.50 23.88 -19.51
N ALA A 280 19.03 22.96 -20.34
CA ALA A 280 19.86 22.27 -21.34
C ALA A 280 20.67 23.27 -22.19
N ALA A 281 20.02 24.34 -22.65
CA ALA A 281 20.66 25.39 -23.45
C ALA A 281 21.74 26.18 -22.67
N LEU A 282 21.67 26.24 -21.33
CA LEU A 282 22.69 26.90 -20.50
C LEU A 282 23.94 26.04 -20.28
N PHE A 283 23.80 24.73 -20.39
CA PHE A 283 24.91 23.79 -20.27
C PHE A 283 25.52 23.44 -21.63
N ASP A 284 24.78 23.59 -22.73
CA ASP A 284 25.29 23.41 -24.08
C ASP A 284 26.43 24.41 -24.42
N GLY A 285 27.60 23.89 -24.81
CA GLY A 285 28.79 24.68 -25.09
C GLY A 285 29.49 25.31 -23.87
N GLY A 286 29.00 25.08 -22.65
CA GLY A 286 29.43 25.77 -21.43
C GLY A 286 30.59 25.14 -20.66
N GLY A 287 31.25 24.11 -21.18
CA GLY A 287 32.39 23.46 -20.53
C GLY A 287 32.09 22.72 -19.22
N ILE A 288 30.83 22.66 -18.79
CA ILE A 288 30.35 21.83 -17.67
C ILE A 288 29.60 20.65 -18.26
N GLU A 289 30.08 19.45 -17.98
CA GLU A 289 29.45 18.20 -18.41
C GLU A 289 28.41 17.75 -17.39
N ILE A 290 27.25 17.30 -17.88
CA ILE A 290 26.13 16.82 -17.06
C ILE A 290 25.89 15.35 -17.34
N ASP A 291 25.71 14.57 -16.27
CA ASP A 291 25.37 13.14 -16.34
C ASP A 291 23.85 12.94 -16.54
N ASP A 292 23.04 13.82 -15.94
CA ASP A 292 21.58 13.72 -15.94
C ASP A 292 20.92 15.11 -15.94
N LEU A 293 19.82 15.23 -16.68
CA LEU A 293 18.98 16.41 -16.76
C LEU A 293 17.54 16.00 -17.00
N GLY A 294 16.64 16.34 -16.08
CA GLY A 294 15.25 15.95 -16.20
C GLY A 294 14.31 16.65 -15.23
N LEU A 295 13.05 16.22 -15.27
CA LEU A 295 12.05 16.55 -14.26
C LEU A 295 11.82 15.33 -13.39
N GLN A 296 11.89 15.54 -12.09
CA GLN A 296 11.52 14.56 -11.09
C GLN A 296 10.25 15.04 -10.40
N ARG A 297 9.18 14.25 -10.48
CA ARG A 297 7.96 14.51 -9.70
C ARG A 297 8.19 14.13 -8.24
N PRO A 298 7.40 14.69 -7.31
CA PRO A 298 7.34 14.18 -5.95
C PRO A 298 7.08 12.67 -5.94
N SER A 299 7.71 12.00 -5.00
CA SER A 299 7.48 10.59 -4.70
C SER A 299 6.24 10.40 -3.81
N LEU A 300 5.76 9.16 -3.66
CA LEU A 300 4.73 8.89 -2.65
C LEU A 300 5.28 9.09 -1.22
N ASP A 301 6.59 9.00 -0.99
CA ASP A 301 7.20 9.39 0.30
C ASP A 301 6.96 10.87 0.60
N ASP A 302 7.14 11.74 -0.40
CA ASP A 302 6.87 13.18 -0.27
C ASP A 302 5.38 13.44 0.01
N VAL A 303 4.49 12.70 -0.66
CA VAL A 303 3.04 12.75 -0.37
C VAL A 303 2.76 12.39 1.07
N PHE A 304 3.33 11.28 1.56
CA PHE A 304 3.09 10.81 2.91
C PHE A 304 3.63 11.80 3.96
N LEU A 305 4.84 12.33 3.76
CA LEU A 305 5.43 13.36 4.61
C LEU A 305 4.59 14.65 4.62
N HIS A 306 4.09 15.08 3.45
CA HIS A 306 3.22 16.23 3.35
C HIS A 306 1.91 16.01 4.12
N LEU A 307 1.20 14.90 3.87
CA LEU A 307 -0.10 14.63 4.49
C LEU A 307 -0.02 14.38 6.00
N THR A 308 1.07 13.75 6.48
CA THR A 308 1.25 13.48 7.91
C THR A 308 1.90 14.64 8.66
N GLY A 309 2.73 15.45 7.99
CA GLY A 309 3.41 16.62 8.54
C GLY A 309 2.47 17.77 8.87
N HIS A 310 1.48 18.06 8.01
CA HIS A 310 0.50 19.13 8.26
C HIS A 310 -0.31 18.91 9.55
N ARG A 311 -0.54 17.66 9.94
CA ARG A 311 -1.21 17.34 11.21
C ARG A 311 -0.32 17.47 12.45
N ALA A 312 1.01 17.43 12.31
CA ALA A 312 1.89 17.76 13.44
C ALA A 312 1.88 19.27 13.70
N ASP A 313 1.79 20.08 12.64
CA ASP A 313 1.70 21.53 12.73
C ASP A 313 0.31 22.01 13.19
N ASP A 314 -0.78 21.34 12.78
CA ASP A 314 -2.14 21.64 13.26
C ASP A 314 -2.37 21.32 14.76
N VAL A 315 -1.49 20.51 15.37
CA VAL A 315 -1.51 20.24 16.82
C VAL A 315 -0.56 21.18 17.58
N ALA A 316 0.27 21.94 16.87
CA ALA A 316 1.26 22.85 17.44
C ALA A 316 0.83 24.32 17.42
N LEU A 317 -0.47 24.64 17.57
CA LEU A 317 -0.93 26.01 17.85
C LEU A 317 -2.17 25.99 18.76
N ASP A 318 -1.95 25.77 20.07
CA ASP A 318 -2.72 26.47 21.10
C ASP A 318 -1.79 26.82 22.28
N PRO A 319 -1.14 28.01 22.27
CA PRO A 319 -0.30 28.46 23.37
C PRO A 319 -1.09 29.05 24.55
N ASP A 320 -2.44 29.11 24.50
CA ASP A 320 -3.25 29.88 25.45
C ASP A 320 -4.31 29.03 26.19
N SER A 321 -3.99 27.78 26.56
CA SER A 321 -4.71 27.09 27.63
C SER A 321 -3.91 27.16 28.94
N ASP A 322 -4.03 28.29 29.63
CA ASP A 322 -3.53 28.54 30.99
C ASP A 322 -4.24 27.64 32.03
N PRO A 323 -3.56 26.72 32.75
CA PRO A 323 -4.14 26.05 33.91
C PRO A 323 -3.67 26.78 35.18
N GLY A 324 -4.09 28.03 35.34
CA GLY A 324 -3.76 28.89 36.47
C GLY A 324 -4.99 29.29 37.28
N SER A 325 -5.64 28.36 37.99
CA SER A 325 -6.35 28.69 39.26
C SER A 325 -6.83 27.44 40.00
N ASP A 326 -6.00 26.95 40.91
CA ASP A 326 -6.44 26.20 42.08
C ASP A 326 -7.02 27.20 43.10
N PRO A 327 -8.23 26.94 43.63
CA PRO A 327 -8.37 27.04 45.06
C PRO A 327 -9.27 25.92 45.61
N ARG A 328 -8.67 24.98 46.35
CA ARG A 328 -8.94 24.80 47.79
C ARG A 328 -8.11 23.69 48.44
N GLN A 329 -7.22 24.14 49.32
CA GLN A 329 -6.80 23.41 50.51
C GLN A 329 -8.01 23.01 51.37
N ASP A 330 -8.05 21.76 51.84
CA ASP A 330 -7.98 21.47 53.28
C ASP A 330 -7.69 19.96 53.53
N PRO A 331 -6.70 19.58 54.36
CA PRO A 331 -6.35 18.20 54.64
C PRO A 331 -6.91 17.75 55.99
N SER A 332 -7.72 16.68 56.06
CA SER A 332 -7.75 15.87 57.29
C SER A 332 -8.35 14.48 57.10
N ARG A 333 -7.71 13.53 57.80
CA ARG A 333 -8.17 12.20 58.26
C ARG A 333 -7.84 10.98 57.41
N ALA A 334 -6.71 10.41 57.81
CA ALA A 334 -6.43 8.98 57.90
C ALA A 334 -7.56 8.17 58.55
N GLU A 335 -7.71 6.90 58.13
CA GLU A 335 -7.66 5.65 58.92
C GLU A 335 -8.30 4.49 58.13
N VAL A 336 -7.54 3.45 57.77
CA VAL A 336 -7.46 2.10 58.41
C VAL A 336 -8.35 1.03 57.75
N ARG A 337 -7.66 0.02 57.18
CA ARG A 337 -8.00 -1.42 57.03
C ARG A 337 -9.43 -1.85 56.63
N ALA A 338 -9.53 -2.58 55.52
CA ALA A 338 -9.56 -4.06 55.50
C ALA A 338 -9.26 -4.54 54.07
#